data_AF-A0A9X1Q935-F1
#
_entry.id   AF-A0A9X1Q935-F1
#
_cell.length_a   1.000
_cell.length_b   1.000
_cell.length_c   1.000
_cell.angle_alpha   90.00
_cell.angle_beta   90.00
_cell.angle_gamma   90.00
#
_symmetry.space_group_name_H-M   'P 1'
#
loop_
_entity.id
_entity.type
_entity.pdbx_description
1 polymer ?
#
loop_
_entity_poly.entity_id
_entity_poly.type
_entity_poly.pdbx_seq_one_letter_code
_entity_poly.pdbx_strand_id
1 'polypeptide(L)'
;MRGNYQPLTLAEIKEMDIVEYLATVGHEPVKVRRTDHWYLSPLRNEKTASFKVNRKLNRWYDHGIGRGGNLVDFAIEFYSCSVGEVIKMFGNNLSLQQPRLSMVNISEDNASNAVQILSIQPISARSLFRYLESRKISQTVAKEYCQQVQYQIGGRQYFALGFQNDLGGYELRNSFSKVSSSPKSISTIKLNAQNVSVFEGFFDFLSYQALLLQTQKAPGDYVILNSISLFDRARPFMEKHRHINLYLDRDQAGRKCCEEAMSISEKYKDASGLYEGFKDLNEWLISSY
;
A
#
# COMPACT_ATOMS: atom_id res chain seq x y z
N MET A 1 15.83 -19.36 30.64
CA MET A 1 17.06 -18.60 30.31
C MET A 1 16.67 -17.50 29.34
N ARG A 2 16.71 -16.23 29.76
CA ARG A 2 16.47 -15.08 28.88
C ARG A 2 17.76 -14.82 28.10
N GLY A 3 17.75 -15.05 26.78
CA GLY A 3 18.89 -14.71 25.93
C GLY A 3 19.07 -13.19 25.93
N ASN A 4 20.24 -12.72 26.36
CA ASN A 4 20.66 -11.33 26.21
C ASN A 4 20.82 -11.05 24.71
N TYR A 5 19.81 -10.47 24.08
CA TYR A 5 19.93 -9.93 22.72
C TYR A 5 20.58 -8.56 22.78
N GLN A 6 21.79 -8.45 22.24
CA GLN A 6 22.41 -7.17 21.95
C GLN A 6 21.90 -6.67 20.58
N PRO A 7 21.47 -5.40 20.47
CA PRO A 7 21.07 -4.83 19.19
C PRO A 7 22.26 -4.75 18.23
N LEU A 8 22.05 -5.06 16.95
CA LEU A 8 23.07 -4.93 15.91
C LEU A 8 23.66 -3.51 15.90
N THR A 9 24.98 -3.43 15.78
CA THR A 9 25.74 -2.20 15.64
C THR A 9 25.71 -1.69 14.20
N LEU A 10 26.01 -0.40 14.00
CA LEU A 10 26.14 0.17 12.65
C LEU A 10 27.22 -0.50 11.81
N ALA A 11 28.27 -1.03 12.43
CA ALA A 11 29.32 -1.75 11.72
C ALA A 11 28.75 -3.04 11.13
N GLU A 12 27.99 -3.80 11.91
CA GLU A 12 27.38 -5.05 11.47
C GLU A 12 26.36 -4.83 10.35
N ILE A 13 25.51 -3.79 10.46
CA ILE A 13 24.52 -3.47 9.43
C ILE A 13 25.19 -3.10 8.09
N LYS A 14 26.33 -2.40 8.14
CA LYS A 14 27.06 -2.01 6.91
C LYS A 14 27.66 -3.19 6.16
N GLU A 15 27.94 -4.29 6.85
CA GLU A 15 28.53 -5.51 6.27
C GLU A 15 27.47 -6.51 5.78
N MET A 16 26.19 -6.30 6.11
CA MET A 16 25.10 -7.12 5.56
C MET A 16 25.00 -6.97 4.04
N ASP A 17 24.80 -8.09 3.35
CA ASP A 17 24.74 -8.14 1.89
C ASP A 17 23.50 -7.38 1.37
N ILE A 18 23.75 -6.29 0.62
CA ILE A 18 22.68 -5.45 0.05
C ILE A 18 21.84 -6.22 -0.97
N VAL A 19 22.41 -7.14 -1.74
CA VAL A 19 21.64 -7.93 -2.72
C VAL A 19 20.67 -8.85 -2.00
N GLU A 20 21.13 -9.52 -0.95
CA GLU A 20 20.26 -10.37 -0.12
C GLU A 20 19.20 -9.52 0.58
N TYR A 21 19.61 -8.39 1.15
CA TYR A 21 18.68 -7.44 1.76
C TYR A 21 17.59 -6.98 0.79
N LEU A 22 17.95 -6.54 -0.41
CA LEU A 22 16.99 -6.09 -1.42
C LEU A 22 16.01 -7.20 -1.80
N ALA A 23 16.49 -8.44 -1.93
CA ALA A 23 15.60 -9.58 -2.15
C ALA A 23 14.61 -9.76 -0.99
N THR A 24 15.05 -9.53 0.26
CA THR A 24 14.16 -9.62 1.43
C THR A 24 13.08 -8.54 1.49
N VAL A 25 13.32 -7.38 0.86
CA VAL A 25 12.35 -6.28 0.74
C VAL A 25 11.67 -6.26 -0.64
N GLY A 26 11.75 -7.37 -1.39
CA GLY A 26 10.96 -7.61 -2.61
C GLY A 26 11.55 -7.06 -3.90
N HIS A 27 12.82 -6.65 -3.91
CA HIS A 27 13.50 -6.14 -5.08
C HIS A 27 14.42 -7.20 -5.68
N GLU A 28 14.09 -7.64 -6.90
CA GLU A 28 14.91 -8.57 -7.68
C GLU A 28 15.69 -7.82 -8.77
N PRO A 29 16.91 -8.24 -9.10
CA PRO A 29 17.69 -7.59 -10.14
C PRO A 29 17.08 -7.87 -11.51
N VAL A 30 16.88 -6.80 -12.29
CA VAL A 30 16.51 -6.84 -13.71
C VAL A 30 17.65 -7.42 -14.55
N LYS A 31 18.89 -7.19 -14.13
CA LYS A 31 20.09 -7.63 -14.86
C LYS A 31 21.28 -7.83 -13.93
N VAL A 32 21.95 -8.96 -14.08
CA VAL A 32 23.17 -9.27 -13.32
C VAL A 32 24.36 -9.41 -14.28
N ARG A 33 25.47 -8.76 -13.96
CA ARG A 33 26.75 -8.85 -14.69
C ARG A 33 27.90 -8.97 -13.70
N ARG A 34 28.46 -10.17 -13.58
CA ARG A 34 29.51 -10.47 -12.60
C ARG A 34 29.04 -10.09 -11.18
N THR A 35 29.63 -9.04 -10.60
CA THR A 35 29.31 -8.54 -9.26
C THR A 35 28.27 -7.42 -9.26
N ASP A 36 27.94 -6.85 -10.43
CA ASP A 36 26.99 -5.75 -10.56
C ASP A 36 25.57 -6.29 -10.79
N HIS A 37 24.66 -5.90 -9.92
CA HIS A 37 23.24 -6.24 -9.94
C HIS A 37 22.46 -4.95 -10.21
N TRP A 38 21.65 -4.93 -11.26
CA TRP A 38 20.89 -3.76 -11.69
C TRP A 38 19.40 -3.96 -11.40
N TYR A 39 18.76 -2.95 -10.84
CA TYR A 39 17.38 -2.94 -10.39
C TYR A 39 16.64 -1.75 -10.99
N LEU A 40 15.32 -1.86 -11.15
CA LEU A 40 14.48 -0.67 -11.08
C LEU A 40 14.64 -0.06 -9.69
N SER A 41 14.84 1.26 -9.62
CA SER A 41 15.16 1.96 -8.39
C SER A 41 14.13 1.64 -7.29
N PRO A 42 14.58 1.10 -6.15
CA PRO A 42 13.74 0.97 -4.96
C PRO A 42 13.30 2.32 -4.38
N LEU A 43 13.95 3.42 -4.79
CA LEU A 43 13.80 4.75 -4.18
C LEU A 43 12.82 5.64 -4.95
N ARG A 44 12.42 5.27 -6.17
CA ARG A 44 11.53 6.07 -7.04
C ARG A 44 10.92 5.21 -8.14
N ASN A 45 9.81 5.69 -8.71
CA ASN A 45 9.20 5.02 -9.86
C ASN A 45 10.04 5.22 -11.13
N GLU A 46 10.35 4.15 -11.85
CA GLU A 46 11.06 4.21 -13.13
C GLU A 46 10.73 3.02 -14.04
N LYS A 47 10.99 3.17 -15.35
CA LYS A 47 10.78 2.13 -16.35
C LYS A 47 12.07 1.43 -16.81
N THR A 48 13.23 2.07 -16.60
CA THR A 48 14.53 1.56 -17.03
C THR A 48 15.45 1.43 -15.83
N ALA A 49 16.01 0.25 -15.61
CA ALA A 49 16.86 -0.04 -14.46
C ALA A 49 18.09 0.87 -14.39
N SER A 50 18.22 1.61 -13.30
CA SER A 50 19.33 2.55 -13.08
C SER A 50 19.94 2.46 -11.68
N PHE A 51 19.39 1.62 -10.81
CA PHE A 51 19.93 1.34 -9.50
C PHE A 51 20.89 0.15 -9.56
N LYS A 52 22.15 0.37 -9.23
CA LYS A 52 23.21 -0.64 -9.31
C LYS A 52 23.73 -1.00 -7.93
N VAL A 53 23.79 -2.28 -7.61
CA VAL A 53 24.50 -2.82 -6.45
C VAL A 53 25.74 -3.57 -6.91
N ASN A 54 26.91 -3.13 -6.47
CA ASN A 54 28.12 -3.93 -6.60
C ASN A 54 28.25 -4.81 -5.35
N ARG A 55 27.97 -6.11 -5.50
CA ARG A 55 27.95 -7.08 -4.40
C ARG A 55 29.32 -7.28 -3.75
N LYS A 56 30.41 -7.18 -4.53
CA LYS A 56 31.78 -7.33 -4.02
C LYS A 56 32.20 -6.16 -3.12
N LEU A 57 31.83 -4.93 -3.50
CA LEU A 57 32.09 -3.74 -2.68
C LEU A 57 31.05 -3.56 -1.59
N ASN A 58 29.94 -4.30 -1.65
CA ASN A 58 28.74 -4.11 -0.85
C ASN A 58 28.28 -2.64 -0.83
N ARG A 59 28.13 -2.05 -2.02
CA ARG A 59 27.70 -0.66 -2.22
C ARG A 59 26.65 -0.56 -3.30
N TRP A 60 25.69 0.33 -3.10
CA TRP A 60 24.69 0.70 -4.09
C TRP A 60 24.96 2.09 -4.66
N TYR A 61 24.44 2.33 -5.86
CA TYR A 61 24.39 3.63 -6.50
C TYR A 61 23.16 3.73 -7.41
N ASP A 62 22.36 4.77 -7.25
CA ASP A 62 21.24 5.10 -8.13
C ASP A 62 21.66 6.18 -9.12
N HIS A 63 21.74 5.82 -10.39
CA HIS A 63 22.17 6.73 -11.45
C HIS A 63 21.16 7.85 -11.75
N GLY A 64 19.87 7.68 -11.41
CA GLY A 64 18.87 8.72 -11.67
C GLY A 64 18.78 9.79 -10.58
N ILE A 65 19.23 9.51 -9.34
CA ILE A 65 19.33 10.54 -8.28
C ILE A 65 20.77 10.92 -7.92
N GLY A 66 21.77 10.22 -8.47
CA GLY A 66 23.18 10.52 -8.23
C GLY A 66 23.64 10.24 -6.79
N ARG A 67 22.99 9.30 -6.11
CA ARG A 67 23.30 8.93 -4.72
C ARG A 67 23.72 7.48 -4.62
N GLY A 68 24.50 7.14 -3.59
CA GLY A 68 24.93 5.79 -3.30
C GLY A 68 25.54 5.67 -1.92
N GLY A 69 25.81 4.44 -1.50
CA GLY A 69 26.35 4.17 -0.17
C GLY A 69 26.32 2.70 0.21
N ASN A 70 26.40 2.43 1.50
CA ASN A 70 26.25 1.10 2.11
C ASN A 70 24.78 0.82 2.44
N LEU A 71 24.50 -0.30 3.11
CA LEU A 71 23.14 -0.68 3.48
C LEU A 71 22.45 0.30 4.44
N VAL A 72 23.19 0.94 5.36
CA VAL A 72 22.65 1.97 6.24
C VAL A 72 22.22 3.18 5.41
N ASP A 73 23.06 3.62 4.47
CA ASP A 73 22.72 4.75 3.59
C ASP A 73 21.50 4.43 2.72
N PHE A 74 21.43 3.18 2.22
CA PHE A 74 20.23 2.69 1.53
C PHE A 74 19.00 2.76 2.43
N ALA A 75 19.07 2.21 3.64
CA ALA A 75 17.95 2.18 4.57
C ALA A 75 17.50 3.59 4.98
N ILE A 76 18.42 4.54 5.14
CA ILE A 76 18.11 5.94 5.41
C ILE A 76 17.31 6.54 4.25
N GLU A 77 17.73 6.31 3.01
CA GLU A 77 17.00 6.83 1.84
C GLU A 77 15.66 6.11 1.65
N PHE A 78 15.68 4.79 1.69
CA PHE A 78 14.55 3.91 1.43
C PHE A 78 13.45 4.02 2.49
N TYR A 79 13.82 3.99 3.78
CA TYR A 79 12.87 4.18 4.90
C TYR A 79 12.78 5.61 5.37
N SER A 80 13.61 6.49 4.82
CA SER A 80 13.46 7.92 5.06
C SER A 80 13.62 8.28 6.55
N CYS A 81 14.59 7.64 7.21
CA CYS A 81 14.74 7.62 8.65
C CYS A 81 16.16 8.04 9.10
N SER A 82 16.32 8.29 10.39
CA SER A 82 17.61 8.59 11.01
C SER A 82 18.46 7.33 11.21
N VAL A 83 19.77 7.50 11.36
CA VAL A 83 20.70 6.42 11.70
C VAL A 83 20.25 5.63 12.95
N GLY A 84 19.73 6.33 13.97
CA GLY A 84 19.23 5.68 15.19
C GLY A 84 17.97 4.84 14.96
N GLU A 85 17.12 5.23 14.02
CA GLU A 85 15.97 4.43 13.59
C GLU A 85 16.42 3.20 12.80
N VAL A 86 17.43 3.32 11.92
CA VAL A 86 18.03 2.16 11.24
C VAL A 86 18.56 1.15 12.25
N ILE A 87 19.31 1.57 13.27
CA ILE A 87 19.81 0.65 14.32
C ILE A 87 18.65 -0.08 15.00
N LYS A 88 17.55 0.62 15.32
CA LYS A 88 16.37 -0.01 15.93
C LYS A 88 15.68 -0.99 14.97
N MET A 89 15.61 -0.66 13.69
CA MET A 89 14.99 -1.49 12.66
C MET A 89 15.73 -2.80 12.45
N PHE A 90 17.06 -2.78 12.54
CA PHE A 90 17.90 -3.96 12.37
C PHE A 90 18.19 -4.69 13.71
N GLY A 91 18.18 -3.99 14.84
CA GLY A 91 18.50 -4.53 16.16
C GLY A 91 17.32 -5.19 16.91
N ASN A 92 16.08 -4.76 16.64
CA ASN A 92 14.92 -5.56 17.00
C ASN A 92 14.69 -6.55 15.87
N ASN A 93 14.29 -7.80 16.17
CA ASN A 93 13.83 -8.78 15.18
C ASN A 93 12.53 -8.32 14.46
N LEU A 94 12.49 -7.13 13.88
CA LEU A 94 11.73 -6.82 12.67
C LEU A 94 12.42 -7.58 11.55
N SER A 95 12.29 -8.91 11.59
CA SER A 95 12.92 -9.79 10.63
C SER A 95 12.55 -9.34 9.23
N LEU A 96 13.54 -8.75 8.57
CA LEU A 96 13.61 -8.40 7.15
C LEU A 96 13.69 -9.70 6.35
N GLN A 97 12.67 -10.53 6.45
CA GLN A 97 12.33 -11.50 5.43
C GLN A 97 10.83 -11.34 5.25
N GLN A 98 10.40 -10.52 4.31
CA GLN A 98 9.06 -10.79 3.80
C GLN A 98 9.13 -12.19 3.16
N PRO A 99 8.15 -13.07 3.42
CA PRO A 99 7.85 -14.09 2.44
C PRO A 99 7.59 -13.35 1.13
N ARG A 100 8.10 -13.86 0.01
CA ARG A 100 7.49 -13.55 -1.28
C ARG A 100 6.01 -13.90 -1.17
N LEU A 101 5.18 -12.93 -0.82
CA LEU A 101 3.75 -13.03 -1.03
C LEU A 101 3.57 -12.70 -2.50
N SER A 102 3.78 -13.75 -3.32
CA SER A 102 2.90 -13.94 -4.48
C SER A 102 1.48 -13.61 -4.03
N MET A 103 0.65 -13.06 -4.91
CA MET A 103 -0.77 -12.84 -4.66
C MET A 103 -1.41 -14.10 -4.04
N VAL A 104 -1.44 -14.20 -2.71
CA VAL A 104 -2.17 -15.25 -2.02
C VAL A 104 -3.53 -14.64 -1.80
N ASN A 105 -4.46 -15.03 -2.68
CA ASN A 105 -5.86 -15.10 -2.30
C ASN A 105 -5.90 -15.98 -1.05
N ILE A 106 -6.02 -15.35 0.13
CA ILE A 106 -6.10 -16.06 1.39
C ILE A 106 -7.46 -16.78 1.40
N SER A 107 -7.44 -18.07 1.09
CA SER A 107 -8.45 -19.02 1.50
C SER A 107 -8.35 -19.24 3.02
N GLU A 108 -9.51 -19.39 3.65
CA GLU A 108 -9.77 -19.19 5.10
C GLU A 108 -9.07 -20.14 6.10
N ASP A 109 -8.05 -20.92 5.75
CA ASP A 109 -7.73 -22.13 6.54
C ASP A 109 -6.28 -22.28 7.06
N ASN A 110 -5.64 -21.21 7.53
CA ASN A 110 -4.40 -21.34 8.31
C ASN A 110 -4.30 -20.29 9.44
N ALA A 111 -4.64 -20.70 10.66
CA ALA A 111 -4.60 -19.87 11.88
C ALA A 111 -3.21 -19.28 12.21
N SER A 112 -2.11 -19.84 11.65
CA SER A 112 -0.74 -19.38 11.91
C SER A 112 -0.32 -18.12 11.15
N ASN A 113 -1.09 -17.68 10.14
CA ASN A 113 -0.78 -16.51 9.30
C ASN A 113 -1.88 -15.43 9.32
N ALA A 114 -2.83 -15.51 10.25
CA ALA A 114 -3.86 -14.49 10.41
C ALA A 114 -3.25 -13.16 10.87
N VAL A 115 -3.75 -12.05 10.32
CA VAL A 115 -3.36 -10.70 10.71
C VAL A 115 -3.94 -10.38 12.08
N GLN A 116 -3.08 -10.10 13.04
CA GLN A 116 -3.45 -9.68 14.39
C GLN A 116 -3.20 -8.18 14.55
N ILE A 117 -4.24 -7.41 14.87
CA ILE A 117 -4.10 -5.99 15.17
C ILE A 117 -3.55 -5.83 16.59
N LEU A 118 -2.44 -5.13 16.74
CA LEU A 118 -1.76 -4.93 18.04
C LEU A 118 -2.11 -3.58 18.65
N SER A 119 -2.10 -2.52 17.85
CA SER A 119 -2.50 -1.18 18.28
C SER A 119 -2.90 -0.29 17.12
N ILE A 120 -3.71 0.72 17.43
CA ILE A 120 -4.21 1.72 16.50
C ILE A 120 -3.90 3.08 17.10
N GLN A 121 -3.32 3.97 16.30
CA GLN A 121 -2.90 5.30 16.75
C GLN A 121 -2.97 6.31 15.60
N PRO A 122 -3.00 7.61 15.91
CA PRO A 122 -2.88 8.64 14.88
C PRO A 122 -1.62 8.44 14.04
N ILE A 123 -1.73 8.73 12.74
CA ILE A 123 -0.61 8.63 11.80
C ILE A 123 0.51 9.53 12.30
N SER A 124 1.67 8.93 12.58
CA SER A 124 2.85 9.63 13.13
C SER A 124 4.15 9.21 12.45
N ALA A 125 4.21 8.00 11.89
CA ALA A 125 5.38 7.51 11.19
C ALA A 125 5.67 8.32 9.91
N ARG A 126 6.89 8.87 9.83
CA ARG A 126 7.36 9.65 8.66
C ARG A 126 7.29 8.86 7.36
N SER A 127 7.58 7.56 7.40
CA SER A 127 7.49 6.68 6.23
C SER A 127 6.08 6.58 5.67
N LEU A 128 5.04 6.59 6.51
CA LEU A 128 3.64 6.62 6.06
C LEU A 128 3.29 7.97 5.44
N PHE A 129 3.79 9.09 5.98
CA PHE A 129 3.58 10.40 5.37
C PHE A 129 4.24 10.54 3.99
N ARG A 130 5.46 10.02 3.83
CA ARG A 130 6.11 9.99 2.50
C ARG A 130 5.39 9.05 1.52
N TYR A 131 4.87 7.93 2.02
CA TYR A 131 4.04 7.05 1.19
C TYR A 131 2.75 7.75 0.73
N LEU A 132 2.07 8.49 1.61
CA LEU A 132 0.91 9.30 1.24
C LEU A 132 1.28 10.34 0.18
N GLU A 133 2.40 11.04 0.36
CA GLU A 133 2.91 12.04 -0.59
C GLU A 133 3.21 11.41 -1.97
N SER A 134 3.86 10.25 -2.02
CA SER A 134 4.15 9.56 -3.29
C SER A 134 2.88 9.06 -3.99
N ARG A 135 1.80 8.84 -3.24
CA ARG A 135 0.47 8.50 -3.76
C ARG A 135 -0.43 9.73 -3.95
N LYS A 136 0.12 10.94 -3.82
CA LYS A 136 -0.57 12.23 -3.96
C LYS A 136 -1.80 12.39 -3.04
N ILE A 137 -1.77 11.74 -1.88
CA ILE A 137 -2.82 11.84 -0.86
C ILE A 137 -2.38 12.88 0.17
N SER A 138 -3.20 13.91 0.38
CA SER A 138 -2.90 14.93 1.38
C SER A 138 -2.97 14.34 2.79
N GLN A 139 -2.16 14.88 3.70
CA GLN A 139 -2.19 14.44 5.10
C GLN A 139 -3.56 14.68 5.76
N THR A 140 -4.27 15.73 5.34
CA THR A 140 -5.62 16.04 5.84
C THR A 140 -6.59 14.90 5.53
N VAL A 141 -6.68 14.51 4.26
CA VAL A 141 -7.52 13.38 3.82
C VAL A 141 -7.10 12.09 4.53
N ALA A 142 -5.80 11.81 4.56
CA ALA A 142 -5.30 10.59 5.20
C ALA A 142 -5.64 10.52 6.69
N LYS A 143 -5.49 11.62 7.44
CA LYS A 143 -5.79 11.66 8.87
C LYS A 143 -7.28 11.56 9.18
N GLU A 144 -8.12 11.99 8.25
CA GLU A 144 -9.58 11.90 8.39
C GLU A 144 -10.06 10.45 8.27
N TYR A 145 -9.48 9.68 7.35
CA TYR A 145 -10.00 8.36 7.00
C TYR A 145 -9.13 7.16 7.43
N CYS A 146 -7.85 7.39 7.74
CA CYS A 146 -6.91 6.33 8.08
C CYS A 146 -6.31 6.53 9.47
N GLN A 147 -5.84 5.43 10.05
CA GLN A 147 -5.02 5.41 11.25
C GLN A 147 -3.69 4.72 10.96
N GLN A 148 -2.69 4.90 11.82
CA GLN A 148 -1.52 4.02 11.81
C GLN A 148 -1.82 2.79 12.66
N VAL A 149 -1.67 1.62 12.05
CA VAL A 149 -2.00 0.35 12.68
C VAL A 149 -0.75 -0.49 12.81
N GLN A 150 -0.44 -0.90 14.04
CA GLN A 150 0.57 -1.93 14.33
C GLN A 150 -0.11 -3.29 14.23
N TYR A 151 0.48 -4.23 13.51
CA TYR A 151 -0.09 -5.56 13.31
C TYR A 151 0.99 -6.65 13.31
N GLN A 152 0.58 -7.90 13.51
CA GLN A 152 1.44 -9.07 13.51
C GLN A 152 0.93 -10.12 12.53
N ILE A 153 1.86 -10.73 11.78
CA ILE A 153 1.61 -11.89 10.91
C ILE A 153 2.79 -12.85 11.05
N GLY A 154 2.53 -14.14 11.27
CA GLY A 154 3.60 -15.15 11.37
C GLY A 154 4.64 -14.83 12.46
N GLY A 155 4.20 -14.23 13.57
CA GLY A 155 5.08 -13.85 14.69
C GLY A 155 5.90 -12.57 14.48
N ARG A 156 5.79 -11.91 13.32
CA ARG A 156 6.52 -10.67 12.99
C ARG A 156 5.61 -9.46 13.04
N GLN A 157 6.11 -8.36 13.60
CA GLN A 157 5.35 -7.12 13.75
C GLN A 157 5.64 -6.13 12.63
N TYR A 158 4.62 -5.36 12.25
CA TYR A 158 4.62 -4.43 11.14
C TYR A 158 3.75 -3.22 11.47
N PHE A 159 3.84 -2.17 10.65
CA PHE A 159 2.89 -1.06 10.68
C PHE A 159 2.51 -0.57 9.29
N ALA A 160 1.31 -0.03 9.19
CA ALA A 160 0.74 0.45 7.94
C ALA A 160 -0.29 1.56 8.19
N LEU A 161 -0.71 2.22 7.11
CA LEU A 161 -2.00 2.90 7.09
C LEU A 161 -3.09 1.84 7.18
N GLY A 162 -4.00 1.99 8.14
CA GLY A 162 -5.18 1.15 8.28
C GLY A 162 -6.44 1.94 7.96
N PHE A 163 -7.26 1.35 7.09
CA PHE A 163 -8.60 1.81 6.76
C PHE A 163 -9.60 0.78 7.27
N GLN A 164 -10.44 1.17 8.23
CA GLN A 164 -11.34 0.24 8.90
C GLN A 164 -12.56 -0.09 8.02
N ASN A 165 -13.02 -1.34 8.07
CA ASN A 165 -14.25 -1.79 7.42
C ASN A 165 -15.43 -1.86 8.39
N ASP A 166 -16.64 -2.04 7.85
CA ASP A 166 -17.90 -1.98 8.62
C ASP A 166 -18.01 -3.04 9.73
N LEU A 167 -17.21 -4.10 9.66
CA LEU A 167 -17.17 -5.17 10.66
C LEU A 167 -15.96 -5.07 11.60
N GLY A 168 -15.20 -3.97 11.52
CA GLY A 168 -14.08 -3.68 12.40
C GLY A 168 -12.74 -4.27 11.97
N GLY A 169 -12.66 -4.99 10.84
CA GLY A 169 -11.39 -5.37 10.22
C GLY A 169 -10.73 -4.18 9.52
N TYR A 170 -9.50 -4.36 9.03
CA TYR A 170 -8.70 -3.30 8.41
C TYR A 170 -8.13 -3.71 7.07
N GLU A 171 -8.23 -2.82 6.09
CA GLU A 171 -7.31 -2.81 4.95
C GLU A 171 -6.04 -2.06 5.35
N LEU A 172 -4.90 -2.73 5.22
CA LEU A 172 -3.59 -2.29 5.67
C LEU A 172 -2.70 -2.05 4.46
N ARG A 173 -2.13 -0.84 4.34
CA ARG A 173 -1.23 -0.49 3.23
C ARG A 173 -0.04 0.36 3.67
N ASN A 174 1.12 0.01 3.15
CA ASN A 174 2.33 0.83 3.17
C ASN A 174 3.04 0.69 1.81
N SER A 175 4.25 1.25 1.67
CA SER A 175 5.02 1.19 0.42
C SER A 175 5.33 -0.24 -0.06
N PHE A 176 5.18 -1.25 0.80
CA PHE A 176 5.66 -2.62 0.56
C PHE A 176 4.56 -3.67 0.53
N SER A 177 3.40 -3.37 1.12
CA SER A 177 2.39 -4.39 1.38
C SER A 177 0.98 -3.83 1.27
N LYS A 178 0.10 -4.68 0.74
CA LYS A 178 -1.36 -4.54 0.80
C LYS A 178 -1.87 -5.81 1.48
N VAL A 179 -2.42 -5.66 2.68
CA VAL A 179 -2.87 -6.78 3.50
C VAL A 179 -4.26 -6.43 4.05
N SER A 180 -5.08 -7.44 4.31
CA SER A 180 -6.40 -7.27 4.91
C SER A 180 -6.47 -8.07 6.20
N SER A 181 -6.99 -7.48 7.27
CA SER A 181 -7.28 -8.20 8.51
C SER A 181 -8.69 -8.77 8.47
N SER A 182 -8.90 -9.86 9.21
CA SER A 182 -10.24 -10.38 9.44
C SER A 182 -10.99 -9.53 10.48
N PRO A 183 -12.33 -9.43 10.39
CA PRO A 183 -13.16 -9.89 9.27
C PRO A 183 -12.99 -9.00 8.03
N LYS A 184 -12.97 -9.62 6.84
CA LYS A 184 -12.95 -8.86 5.58
C LYS A 184 -14.37 -8.43 5.19
N SER A 185 -14.57 -7.14 5.02
CA SER A 185 -15.86 -6.55 4.67
C SER A 185 -15.70 -5.27 3.85
N ILE A 186 -16.81 -4.77 3.32
CA ILE A 186 -16.90 -3.45 2.71
C ILE A 186 -16.78 -2.37 3.79
N SER A 187 -16.49 -1.14 3.37
CA SER A 187 -16.61 0.06 4.21
C SER A 187 -17.67 0.98 3.62
N THR A 188 -18.57 1.49 4.45
CA THR A 188 -19.60 2.47 4.04
C THR A 188 -19.46 3.79 4.79
N ILE A 189 -19.64 4.89 4.07
CA ILE A 189 -19.68 6.25 4.63
C ILE A 189 -21.01 6.86 4.21
N LYS A 190 -21.86 7.18 5.19
CA LYS A 190 -23.24 7.61 4.98
C LYS A 190 -23.37 9.08 5.28
N LEU A 191 -23.70 9.87 4.26
CA LEU A 191 -23.99 11.30 4.35
C LEU A 191 -25.45 11.60 3.98
N ASN A 192 -26.28 10.57 3.86
CA ASN A 192 -27.69 10.62 3.48
C ASN A 192 -27.90 11.27 2.10
N ALA A 193 -26.98 11.04 1.17
CA ALA A 193 -27.07 11.53 -0.19
C ALA A 193 -27.97 10.64 -1.06
N GLN A 194 -28.49 11.18 -2.16
CA GLN A 194 -29.23 10.39 -3.15
C GLN A 194 -28.32 9.61 -4.11
N ASN A 195 -27.02 9.84 -4.05
CA ASN A 195 -25.99 9.27 -4.92
C ASN A 195 -24.89 8.61 -4.10
N VAL A 196 -24.40 7.49 -4.60
CA VAL A 196 -23.27 6.75 -3.99
C VAL A 196 -22.13 6.59 -4.99
N SER A 197 -20.91 6.80 -4.54
CA SER A 197 -19.69 6.51 -5.30
C SER A 197 -19.02 5.26 -4.73
N VAL A 198 -18.71 4.31 -5.61
CA VAL A 198 -18.22 2.97 -5.26
C VAL A 198 -16.78 2.82 -5.74
N PHE A 199 -15.88 2.44 -4.84
CA PHE A 199 -14.45 2.29 -5.12
C PHE A 199 -14.02 0.84 -4.86
N GLU A 200 -13.14 0.31 -5.71
CA GLU A 200 -12.62 -1.05 -5.51
C GLU A 200 -11.70 -1.14 -4.28
N GLY A 201 -10.80 -0.15 -4.12
CA GLY A 201 -9.88 -0.05 -2.99
C GLY A 201 -9.96 1.29 -2.28
N PHE A 202 -9.49 1.32 -1.02
CA PHE A 202 -9.55 2.55 -0.21
C PHE A 202 -8.63 3.66 -0.73
N PHE A 203 -7.55 3.33 -1.46
CA PHE A 203 -6.68 4.37 -2.04
C PHE A 203 -7.34 5.12 -3.20
N ASP A 204 -8.20 4.48 -3.97
CA ASP A 204 -9.01 5.15 -4.99
C ASP A 204 -10.01 6.11 -4.33
N PHE A 205 -10.62 5.68 -3.22
CA PHE A 205 -11.44 6.55 -2.39
C PHE A 205 -10.63 7.76 -1.84
N LEU A 206 -9.44 7.54 -1.27
CA LEU A 206 -8.60 8.66 -0.80
C LEU A 206 -8.20 9.60 -1.95
N SER A 207 -7.91 9.07 -3.14
CA SER A 207 -7.65 9.86 -4.33
C SER A 207 -8.84 10.72 -4.72
N TYR A 208 -10.04 10.14 -4.70
CA TYR A 208 -11.26 10.87 -4.97
C TYR A 208 -11.47 12.00 -3.96
N GLN A 209 -11.25 11.75 -2.67
CA GLN A 209 -11.33 12.78 -1.63
C GLN A 209 -10.29 13.89 -1.84
N ALA A 210 -9.07 13.55 -2.24
CA ALA A 210 -8.03 14.53 -2.56
C ALA A 210 -8.42 15.44 -3.75
N LEU A 211 -9.12 14.89 -4.74
CA LEU A 211 -9.69 15.67 -5.87
C LEU A 211 -10.86 16.53 -5.43
N LEU A 212 -11.75 16.00 -4.56
CA LEU A 212 -12.89 16.75 -4.06
C LEU A 212 -12.47 18.01 -3.30
N LEU A 213 -11.36 17.99 -2.55
CA LEU A 213 -10.85 19.20 -1.90
C LEU A 213 -10.54 20.35 -2.88
N GLN A 214 -10.32 20.04 -4.16
CA GLN A 214 -10.06 21.02 -5.21
C GLN A 214 -11.34 21.45 -5.95
N THR A 215 -12.46 20.78 -5.71
CA THR A 215 -13.72 21.01 -6.42
C THR A 215 -14.86 21.32 -5.44
N GLN A 216 -15.74 22.27 -5.76
CA GLN A 216 -16.92 22.56 -4.92
C GLN A 216 -18.05 21.53 -5.09
N LYS A 217 -17.74 20.27 -5.41
CA LYS A 217 -18.75 19.23 -5.57
C LYS A 217 -19.33 18.85 -4.21
N ALA A 218 -20.66 18.73 -4.16
CA ALA A 218 -21.34 18.24 -2.98
C ALA A 218 -20.91 16.79 -2.66
N PRO A 219 -20.69 16.45 -1.39
CA PRO A 219 -20.31 15.11 -0.99
C PRO A 219 -21.47 14.12 -1.23
N GLY A 220 -21.14 12.85 -1.44
CA GLY A 220 -22.09 11.75 -1.64
C GLY A 220 -21.89 10.65 -0.61
N ASP A 221 -22.75 9.64 -0.62
CA ASP A 221 -22.46 8.42 0.13
C ASP A 221 -21.32 7.66 -0.56
N TYR A 222 -20.57 6.87 0.20
CA TYR A 222 -19.42 6.15 -0.33
C TYR A 222 -19.46 4.67 0.06
N VAL A 223 -19.03 3.83 -0.88
CA VAL A 223 -18.73 2.43 -0.65
C VAL A 223 -17.30 2.16 -1.08
N ILE A 224 -16.53 1.56 -0.19
CA ILE A 224 -15.23 1.00 -0.52
C ILE A 224 -15.38 -0.51 -0.44
N LEU A 225 -15.22 -1.19 -1.57
CA LEU A 225 -15.45 -2.63 -1.66
C LEU A 225 -14.40 -3.42 -0.89
N ASN A 226 -13.15 -2.94 -0.82
CA ASN A 226 -11.98 -3.63 -0.26
C ASN A 226 -11.57 -4.91 -1.02
N SER A 227 -12.36 -5.32 -2.01
CA SER A 227 -12.09 -6.29 -3.07
C SER A 227 -13.29 -6.33 -4.00
N ILE A 228 -13.07 -6.48 -5.31
CA ILE A 228 -14.15 -6.66 -6.28
C ILE A 228 -15.09 -7.84 -5.92
N SER A 229 -14.58 -8.87 -5.24
CA SER A 229 -15.37 -10.02 -4.76
C SER A 229 -16.47 -9.66 -3.75
N LEU A 230 -16.42 -8.47 -3.16
CA LEU A 230 -17.42 -7.98 -2.20
C LEU A 230 -18.50 -7.12 -2.84
N PHE A 231 -18.53 -7.00 -4.17
CA PHE A 231 -19.53 -6.19 -4.89
C PHE A 231 -20.96 -6.57 -4.53
N ASP A 232 -21.32 -7.86 -4.60
CA ASP A 232 -22.67 -8.32 -4.28
C ASP A 232 -23.06 -8.05 -2.83
N ARG A 233 -22.09 -8.15 -1.90
CA ARG A 233 -22.31 -7.80 -0.49
C ARG A 233 -22.64 -6.32 -0.31
N ALA A 234 -22.11 -5.44 -1.15
CA ALA A 234 -22.40 -4.00 -1.12
C ALA A 234 -23.75 -3.62 -1.74
N ARG A 235 -24.32 -4.45 -2.62
CA ARG A 235 -25.54 -4.12 -3.39
C ARG A 235 -26.72 -3.67 -2.54
N PRO A 236 -27.06 -4.32 -1.41
CA PRO A 236 -28.17 -3.88 -0.56
C PRO A 236 -28.03 -2.44 -0.05
N PHE A 237 -26.80 -1.95 0.11
CA PHE A 237 -26.55 -0.54 0.44
C PHE A 237 -26.61 0.35 -0.82
N MET A 238 -25.95 -0.06 -1.91
CA MET A 238 -25.90 0.72 -3.15
C MET A 238 -27.28 0.97 -3.76
N GLU A 239 -28.14 -0.05 -3.83
CA GLU A 239 -29.42 0.00 -4.55
C GLU A 239 -30.49 0.89 -3.89
N LYS A 240 -30.25 1.34 -2.65
CA LYS A 240 -31.05 2.37 -1.96
C LYS A 240 -30.91 3.76 -2.60
N HIS A 241 -29.85 3.97 -3.37
CA HIS A 241 -29.54 5.26 -4.00
C HIS A 241 -30.22 5.38 -5.37
N ARG A 242 -30.35 6.62 -5.85
CA ARG A 242 -30.87 6.93 -7.19
C ARG A 242 -29.79 6.79 -8.27
N HIS A 243 -28.55 7.13 -7.91
CA HIS A 243 -27.39 7.06 -8.81
C HIS A 243 -26.23 6.33 -8.14
N ILE A 244 -25.64 5.38 -8.83
CA ILE A 244 -24.52 4.55 -8.35
C ILE A 244 -23.37 4.71 -9.34
N ASN A 245 -22.32 5.44 -8.94
CA ASN A 245 -21.16 5.71 -9.78
C ASN A 245 -20.04 4.72 -9.44
N LEU A 246 -19.60 3.93 -10.42
CA LEU A 246 -18.61 2.87 -10.26
C LEU A 246 -17.22 3.36 -10.65
N TYR A 247 -16.35 3.55 -9.66
CA TYR A 247 -14.93 3.86 -9.79
C TYR A 247 -14.12 2.58 -9.53
N LEU A 248 -14.27 1.59 -10.41
CA LEU A 248 -13.61 0.28 -10.31
C LEU A 248 -12.30 0.25 -11.11
N ASP A 249 -11.41 -0.69 -10.80
CA ASP A 249 -10.17 -0.84 -11.55
C ASP A 249 -10.48 -1.12 -13.03
N ARG A 250 -9.71 -0.53 -13.94
CA ARG A 250 -9.78 -0.77 -15.40
C ARG A 250 -9.02 -2.02 -15.80
N ASP A 251 -9.01 -3.05 -14.96
CA ASP A 251 -8.55 -4.38 -15.32
C ASP A 251 -9.72 -5.24 -15.84
N GLN A 252 -9.46 -6.51 -16.13
CA GLN A 252 -10.52 -7.40 -16.66
C GLN A 252 -11.65 -7.64 -15.63
N ALA A 253 -11.32 -7.74 -14.35
CA ALA A 253 -12.29 -8.05 -13.31
C ALA A 253 -13.19 -6.85 -13.04
N GLY A 254 -12.61 -5.65 -12.89
CA GLY A 254 -13.36 -4.42 -12.67
C GLY A 254 -14.26 -4.05 -13.86
N ARG A 255 -13.77 -4.17 -15.11
CA ARG A 255 -14.59 -3.94 -16.31
C ARG A 255 -15.78 -4.90 -16.38
N LYS A 256 -15.54 -6.20 -16.20
CA LYS A 256 -16.60 -7.20 -16.23
C LYS A 256 -17.65 -6.93 -15.15
N CYS A 257 -17.22 -6.64 -13.93
CA CYS A 257 -18.13 -6.28 -12.84
C CYS A 257 -18.97 -5.03 -13.16
N CYS A 258 -18.37 -4.03 -13.81
CA CYS A 258 -19.06 -2.81 -14.22
C CYS A 258 -20.11 -3.09 -15.31
N GLU A 259 -19.76 -3.87 -16.33
CA GLU A 259 -20.68 -4.30 -17.40
C GLU A 259 -21.88 -5.07 -16.82
N GLU A 260 -21.62 -6.05 -15.94
CA GLU A 260 -22.66 -6.81 -15.25
C GLU A 260 -23.56 -5.90 -14.42
N ALA A 261 -23.00 -4.98 -13.63
CA ALA A 261 -23.78 -4.05 -12.82
C ALA A 261 -24.70 -3.15 -13.67
N MET A 262 -24.20 -2.61 -14.79
CA MET A 262 -24.99 -1.79 -15.70
C MET A 262 -26.10 -2.58 -16.40
N SER A 263 -25.92 -3.88 -16.61
CA SER A 263 -26.98 -4.76 -17.14
C SER A 263 -28.13 -5.01 -16.15
N ILE A 264 -27.86 -4.89 -14.84
CA ILE A 264 -28.85 -5.10 -13.77
C ILE A 264 -29.79 -3.90 -13.64
N SER A 265 -29.28 -2.67 -13.76
CA SER A 265 -30.08 -1.46 -13.60
C SER A 265 -29.39 -0.23 -14.19
N GLU A 266 -30.19 0.66 -14.79
CA GLU A 266 -29.75 1.98 -15.28
C GLU A 266 -29.24 2.92 -14.18
N LYS A 267 -29.42 2.56 -12.90
CA LYS A 267 -28.85 3.30 -11.76
C LYS A 267 -27.33 3.25 -11.74
N TYR A 268 -26.73 2.17 -12.25
CA TYR A 268 -25.28 1.98 -12.29
C TYR A 268 -24.68 2.72 -13.47
N LYS A 269 -23.58 3.45 -13.22
CA LYS A 269 -22.83 4.16 -14.25
C LYS A 269 -21.34 3.88 -14.08
N ASP A 270 -20.69 3.53 -15.18
CA ASP A 270 -19.23 3.48 -15.24
C ASP A 270 -18.65 4.90 -15.12
N ALA A 271 -17.96 5.16 -14.01
CA ALA A 271 -17.24 6.41 -13.79
C ALA A 271 -15.73 6.27 -14.04
N SER A 272 -15.25 5.09 -14.44
CA SER A 272 -13.85 4.80 -14.71
C SER A 272 -13.29 5.53 -15.93
N GLY A 273 -14.17 6.08 -16.79
CA GLY A 273 -13.77 6.97 -17.89
C GLY A 273 -12.98 8.20 -17.41
N LEU A 274 -13.09 8.59 -16.14
CA LEU A 274 -12.28 9.66 -15.55
C LEU A 274 -10.77 9.40 -15.62
N TYR A 275 -10.35 8.14 -15.52
CA TYR A 275 -8.94 7.73 -15.49
C TYR A 275 -8.64 6.78 -16.66
N GLU A 276 -9.19 7.09 -17.83
CA GLU A 276 -8.87 6.38 -19.06
C GLU A 276 -7.36 6.40 -19.35
N GLY A 277 -6.81 5.25 -19.73
CA GLY A 277 -5.38 5.05 -19.93
C GLY A 277 -4.60 4.60 -18.69
N PHE A 278 -5.24 4.56 -17.51
CA PHE A 278 -4.62 4.13 -16.25
C PHE A 278 -5.36 2.94 -15.65
N LYS A 279 -4.70 2.17 -14.78
CA LYS A 279 -5.33 1.00 -14.17
C LYS A 279 -6.39 1.42 -13.15
N ASP A 280 -6.04 2.34 -12.26
CA ASP A 280 -6.89 2.75 -11.15
C ASP A 280 -6.86 4.28 -10.95
N LEU A 281 -7.77 4.79 -10.12
CA LEU A 281 -7.93 6.23 -9.93
C LEU A 281 -6.69 6.83 -9.25
N ASN A 282 -6.03 6.08 -8.37
CA ASN A 282 -4.85 6.56 -7.67
C ASN A 282 -3.62 6.63 -8.59
N GLU A 283 -3.46 5.70 -9.53
CA GLU A 283 -2.44 5.77 -10.59
C GLU A 283 -2.62 7.00 -11.47
N TRP A 284 -3.85 7.28 -11.90
CA TRP A 284 -4.16 8.49 -12.67
C TRP A 284 -3.85 9.77 -11.89
N LEU A 285 -4.25 9.84 -10.61
CA LEU A 285 -3.94 10.98 -9.76
C LEU A 285 -2.43 11.23 -9.70
N ILE A 286 -1.63 10.18 -9.51
CA ILE A 286 -0.16 10.30 -9.44
C ILE A 286 0.42 10.84 -10.74
N SER A 287 -0.12 10.42 -11.89
CA SER A 287 0.33 10.90 -13.21
C SER A 287 -0.06 12.34 -13.53
N SER A 288 -1.04 12.90 -12.81
CA SER A 288 -1.58 14.24 -13.05
C SER A 288 -0.78 15.36 -12.35
N TYR A 289 0.34 15.02 -11.70
CA TYR A 289 1.27 15.93 -11.01
C TYR A 289 2.70 15.70 -11.47
#